data_AF-A0A7K2TFE4-F1
#
_entry.id   AF-A0A7K2TFE4-F1
#
_cell.length_a   1.000
_cell.length_b   1.000
_cell.length_c   1.000
_cell.angle_alpha   90.00
_cell.angle_beta   90.00
_cell.angle_gamma   90.00
#
_symmetry.space_group_name_H-M   'P 1'
#
loop_
_entity.id
_entity.type
_entity.pdbx_description
1 polymer ?
#
loop_
_entity_poly.entity_id
_entity_poly.type
_entity_poly.pdbx_seq_one_letter_code
_entity_poly.pdbx_strand_id
1 'polypeptide(L)'
;MISILVQEALPRAEWLQEESWQAISDHYGRLGAAIAANDRPLVVGSAKELVECVARVVLVSHGRVTGDKDEYDKVLGQAHAVVEHAAVNGLPPNDPLRQIPNAAKKMASQLRELRNRFGTGHGRPVVHEITAEVVEACVHAALVWVRWALARLQTVLLGAVEPLVHDLREGIFSRGDLAARLDATNIPSLEEPEQRRLGVAVGQRSARETFVVRIDGIRACADNPERWPDAYRQGVVEGLFLNEDGQVEARPSISSDCAVEVLRHHSAPEQVLTELQNVLGSASWSVIFQQEHPAVITAMREELPRLPDSGQQPWTNIINDLEARARFGPR
;
A
#
# COMPACT_ATOMS: atom_id res chain seq x y z
N MET A 1 -8.96 26.74 26.35
CA MET A 1 -9.44 26.57 24.96
C MET A 1 -8.89 25.31 24.32
N ILE A 2 -7.59 25.03 24.47
CA ILE A 2 -6.94 23.82 23.94
C ILE A 2 -7.52 22.47 24.39
N SER A 3 -8.12 22.40 25.58
CA SER A 3 -8.77 21.17 26.06
C SER A 3 -9.92 20.71 25.16
N ILE A 4 -10.62 21.63 24.49
CA ILE A 4 -11.69 21.31 23.53
C ILE A 4 -11.09 20.72 22.25
N LEU A 5 -9.97 21.29 21.78
CA LEU A 5 -9.33 20.87 20.53
C LEU A 5 -8.81 19.42 20.57
N VAL A 6 -8.44 18.94 21.76
CA VAL A 6 -7.97 17.57 21.98
C VAL A 6 -9.08 16.57 22.35
N GLN A 7 -10.33 17.04 22.44
CA GLN A 7 -11.52 16.19 22.62
C GLN A 7 -12.19 15.85 21.28
N GLU A 8 -12.01 16.70 20.26
CA GLU A 8 -12.52 16.44 18.92
C GLU A 8 -11.81 15.25 18.29
N ALA A 9 -12.57 14.28 17.77
CA ALA A 9 -12.00 13.12 17.09
C ALA A 9 -11.09 13.55 15.91
N LEU A 10 -9.99 12.82 15.73
CA LEU A 10 -9.15 12.97 14.54
C LEU A 10 -9.84 12.30 13.34
N PRO A 11 -9.69 12.84 12.11
CA PRO A 11 -10.12 12.15 10.91
C PRO A 11 -9.42 10.79 10.80
N ARG A 12 -10.17 9.72 10.55
CA ARG A 12 -9.63 8.38 10.27
C ARG A 12 -9.87 8.05 8.81
N ALA A 13 -8.81 7.71 8.09
CA ALA A 13 -8.93 7.16 6.74
C ALA A 13 -9.40 5.70 6.82
N GLU A 14 -10.28 5.31 5.91
CA GLU A 14 -10.93 4.01 5.84
C GLU A 14 -9.91 2.88 5.67
N TRP A 15 -8.95 3.05 4.75
CA TRP A 15 -7.94 2.04 4.41
C TRP A 15 -6.67 2.14 5.26
N LEU A 16 -6.73 2.89 6.37
CA LEU A 16 -5.60 2.96 7.29
C LEU A 16 -5.57 1.72 8.17
N GLN A 17 -4.43 1.03 8.17
CA GLN A 17 -4.19 -0.14 9.00
C GLN A 17 -4.45 0.15 10.48
N GLU A 18 -5.04 -0.81 11.17
CA GLU A 18 -5.50 -0.63 12.56
C GLU A 18 -4.34 -0.34 13.51
N GLU A 19 -3.19 -0.98 13.34
CA GLU A 19 -1.97 -0.75 14.14
C GLU A 19 -1.46 0.69 13.96
N SER A 20 -1.54 1.21 12.73
CA SER A 20 -1.16 2.60 12.44
C SER A 20 -2.13 3.59 13.09
N TRP A 21 -3.43 3.28 13.08
CA TRP A 21 -4.43 4.09 13.76
C TRP A 21 -4.28 4.05 15.29
N GLN A 22 -3.94 2.90 15.86
CA GLN A 22 -3.67 2.74 17.29
C GLN A 22 -2.49 3.59 17.73
N ALA A 23 -1.40 3.62 16.94
CA ALA A 23 -0.24 4.47 17.21
C ALA A 23 -0.63 5.97 17.24
N ILE A 24 -1.41 6.43 16.25
CA ILE A 24 -1.91 7.82 16.21
C ILE A 24 -2.79 8.11 17.43
N SER A 25 -3.71 7.19 17.75
CA SER A 25 -4.65 7.33 18.86
C SER A 25 -3.94 7.39 20.21
N ASP A 26 -2.89 6.57 20.42
CA ASP A 26 -2.06 6.61 21.63
C ASP A 26 -1.36 7.97 21.78
N HIS A 27 -0.67 8.45 20.75
CA HIS A 27 0.00 9.74 20.80
C HIS A 27 -0.98 10.92 20.99
N TYR A 28 -2.17 10.85 20.38
CA TYR A 28 -3.22 11.85 20.59
C TYR A 28 -3.77 11.82 22.02
N GLY A 29 -3.99 10.62 22.57
CA GLY A 29 -4.39 10.41 23.95
C GLY A 29 -3.36 10.96 24.95
N ARG A 30 -2.06 10.74 24.70
CA ARG A 30 -0.97 11.28 25.53
C ARG A 30 -0.94 12.81 25.53
N LEU A 31 -1.19 13.45 24.38
CA LEU A 31 -1.32 14.91 24.32
C LEU A 31 -2.51 15.40 25.16
N GLY A 32 -3.66 14.74 25.05
CA GLY A 32 -4.86 15.05 25.85
C GLY A 32 -4.61 14.89 27.35
N ALA A 33 -3.97 13.80 27.77
CA ALA A 33 -3.62 13.53 29.16
C ALA A 33 -2.65 14.59 29.73
N ALA A 34 -1.64 15.00 28.96
CA ALA A 34 -0.70 16.04 29.36
C ALA A 34 -1.40 17.40 29.57
N ILE A 35 -2.36 17.75 28.70
CA ILE A 35 -3.18 18.97 28.84
C ILE A 35 -4.06 18.89 30.09
N ALA A 36 -4.72 17.75 30.32
CA ALA A 36 -5.57 17.55 31.49
C ALA A 36 -4.77 17.65 32.82
N ALA A 37 -3.54 17.16 32.82
CA ALA A 37 -2.63 17.26 33.96
C ALA A 37 -1.96 18.64 34.11
N ASN A 38 -2.15 19.56 33.15
CA ASN A 38 -1.43 20.83 33.06
C ASN A 38 0.12 20.65 33.10
N ASP A 39 0.61 19.52 32.56
CA ASP A 39 2.04 19.23 32.43
C ASP A 39 2.59 19.91 31.17
N ARG A 40 2.93 21.19 31.29
CA ARG A 40 3.34 22.03 30.16
C ARG A 40 4.55 21.48 29.38
N PRO A 41 5.65 21.02 30.02
CA PRO A 41 6.75 20.38 29.29
C PRO A 41 6.31 19.14 28.50
N LEU A 42 5.44 18.31 29.09
CA LEU A 42 4.93 17.13 28.42
C LEU A 42 4.02 17.48 27.25
N VAL A 43 3.19 18.53 27.35
CA VAL A 43 2.36 19.00 26.22
C VAL A 43 3.22 19.36 25.02
N VAL A 44 4.33 20.08 25.22
CA VAL A 44 5.26 20.44 24.13
C VAL A 44 5.88 19.19 23.50
N GLY A 45 6.28 18.21 24.33
CA GLY A 45 6.82 16.92 23.86
C GLY A 45 5.80 16.13 23.04
N SER A 46 4.62 15.88 23.61
CA SER A 46 3.54 15.10 23.00
C SER A 46 3.03 15.73 21.69
N ALA A 47 3.01 17.06 21.59
CA ALA A 47 2.63 17.75 20.35
C ALA A 47 3.58 17.41 19.19
N LYS A 48 4.90 17.43 19.44
CA LYS A 48 5.92 17.04 18.45
C LYS A 48 5.83 15.56 18.11
N GLU A 49 5.68 14.71 19.11
CA GLU A 49 5.59 13.25 18.93
C GLU A 49 4.36 12.85 18.11
N LEU A 50 3.20 13.47 18.34
CA LEU A 50 2.01 13.23 17.53
C LEU A 50 2.22 13.57 16.05
N VAL A 51 2.81 14.74 15.76
CA VAL A 51 3.15 15.11 14.37
C VAL A 51 4.11 14.11 13.75
N GLU A 52 5.14 13.70 14.49
CA GLU A 52 6.14 12.74 14.01
C GLU A 52 5.51 11.36 13.75
N CYS A 53 4.65 10.88 14.64
CA CYS A 53 3.90 9.64 14.48
C CYS A 53 3.06 9.67 13.19
N VAL A 54 2.24 10.72 13.01
CA VAL A 54 1.40 10.86 11.81
C VAL A 54 2.26 10.95 10.54
N ALA A 55 3.38 11.67 10.58
CA ALA A 55 4.30 11.76 9.44
C ALA A 55 4.91 10.39 9.07
N ARG A 56 5.30 9.59 10.07
CA ARG A 56 5.80 8.22 9.85
C ARG A 56 4.72 7.30 9.30
N VAL A 57 3.51 7.36 9.86
CA VAL A 57 2.36 6.59 9.37
C VAL A 57 2.07 6.92 7.90
N VAL A 58 2.06 8.20 7.52
CA VAL A 58 1.90 8.62 6.12
C VAL A 58 2.95 7.98 5.21
N LEU A 59 4.22 8.00 5.62
CA LEU A 59 5.32 7.46 4.83
C LEU A 59 5.27 5.94 4.70
N VAL A 60 5.10 5.23 5.82
CA VAL A 60 4.97 3.77 5.84
C VAL A 60 3.77 3.31 5.04
N SER A 61 2.62 3.97 5.20
CA SER A 61 1.42 3.66 4.42
C SER A 61 1.57 3.96 2.92
N HIS A 62 2.53 4.79 2.54
CA HIS A 62 2.88 5.06 1.15
C HIS A 62 4.07 4.21 0.68
N GLY A 63 4.39 3.11 1.37
CA GLY A 63 5.44 2.16 1.00
C GLY A 63 6.88 2.65 1.28
N ARG A 64 7.06 3.73 2.05
CA ARG A 64 8.40 4.25 2.39
C ARG A 64 8.87 3.75 3.75
N VAL A 65 10.13 3.35 3.81
CA VAL A 65 10.78 2.97 5.07
C VAL A 65 11.16 4.23 5.85
N THR A 66 10.84 4.25 7.14
CA THR A 66 11.33 5.27 8.08
C THR A 66 12.18 4.61 9.14
N GLY A 67 13.36 5.17 9.42
CA GLY A 67 14.25 4.72 10.50
C GLY A 67 14.11 5.55 11.77
N ASP A 68 14.47 4.95 12.90
CA ASP A 68 14.44 5.61 14.22
C ASP A 68 15.38 6.83 14.31
N LYS A 69 16.42 6.85 13.46
CA LYS A 69 17.41 7.93 13.39
C LYS A 69 17.04 9.03 12.38
N ASP A 70 15.93 8.89 11.67
CA ASP A 70 15.52 9.92 10.72
C ASP A 70 15.18 11.22 11.43
N GLU A 71 15.69 12.32 10.88
CA GLU A 71 15.47 13.64 11.43
C GLU A 71 14.01 14.08 11.26
N TYR A 72 13.45 14.62 12.35
CA TYR A 72 12.06 15.09 12.41
C TYR A 72 11.64 15.95 11.22
N ASP A 73 12.44 16.96 10.86
CA ASP A 73 12.09 17.90 9.78
C ASP A 73 12.11 17.23 8.41
N LYS A 74 12.99 16.23 8.22
CA LYS A 74 13.06 15.42 7.01
C LYS A 74 11.83 14.54 6.88
N VAL A 75 11.46 13.81 7.95
CA VAL A 75 10.27 12.95 8.01
C VAL A 75 9.00 13.77 7.75
N LEU A 76 8.83 14.88 8.47
CA LEU A 76 7.71 15.81 8.28
C LEU A 76 7.66 16.36 6.85
N GLY A 77 8.82 16.75 6.30
CA GLY A 77 8.92 17.28 4.94
C GLY A 77 8.53 16.26 3.87
N GLN A 78 8.99 15.03 3.99
CA GLN A 78 8.65 13.94 3.07
C GLN A 78 7.18 13.56 3.17
N ALA A 79 6.64 13.43 4.39
CA ALA A 79 5.24 13.10 4.60
C ALA A 79 4.30 14.19 4.04
N HIS A 80 4.66 15.45 4.24
CA HIS A 80 3.89 16.57 3.69
C HIS A 80 3.82 16.53 2.17
N ALA A 81 4.93 16.24 1.49
CA ALA A 81 4.96 16.13 0.03
C ALA A 81 4.04 15.03 -0.49
N VAL A 82 4.00 13.87 0.20
CA VAL A 82 3.09 12.77 -0.14
C VAL A 82 1.62 13.22 -0.07
N VAL A 83 1.22 13.85 1.03
CA VAL A 83 -0.17 14.26 1.24
C VAL A 83 -0.58 15.45 0.37
N GLU A 84 0.33 16.37 0.11
CA GLU A 84 0.09 17.53 -0.77
C GLU A 84 -0.16 17.08 -2.21
N HIS A 85 0.60 16.09 -2.70
CA HIS A 85 0.45 15.57 -4.06
C HIS A 85 -0.88 14.83 -4.26
N ALA A 86 -1.39 14.15 -3.22
CA ALA A 86 -2.68 13.48 -3.29
C ALA A 86 -3.87 14.46 -3.33
N ALA A 87 -3.71 15.72 -2.90
CA ALA A 87 -4.84 16.63 -2.73
C ALA A 87 -5.46 17.09 -4.06
N VAL A 88 -4.67 17.33 -5.11
CA VAL A 88 -5.09 17.61 -6.51
C VAL A 88 -3.86 17.47 -7.41
N ASN A 89 -3.92 16.63 -8.44
CA ASN A 89 -2.89 16.57 -9.48
C ASN A 89 -2.80 17.91 -10.23
N GLY A 90 -1.60 18.52 -10.28
CA GLY A 90 -1.30 19.63 -11.18
C GLY A 90 -1.58 21.05 -10.67
N LEU A 91 -1.78 21.28 -9.37
CA LEU A 91 -1.83 22.65 -8.85
C LEU A 91 -0.50 23.39 -9.11
N PRO A 92 -0.52 24.68 -9.49
CA PRO A 92 0.69 25.49 -9.58
C PRO A 92 1.43 25.59 -8.23
N PRO A 93 2.77 25.73 -8.20
CA PRO A 93 3.53 25.90 -6.95
C PRO A 93 3.03 27.06 -6.06
N ASN A 94 2.52 28.13 -6.67
CA ASN A 94 2.06 29.32 -5.96
C ASN A 94 0.55 29.33 -5.66
N ASP A 95 -0.14 28.21 -5.87
CA ASP A 95 -1.59 28.14 -5.63
C ASP A 95 -1.91 28.40 -4.14
N PRO A 96 -2.86 29.30 -3.81
CA PRO A 96 -3.27 29.55 -2.43
C PRO A 96 -3.66 28.28 -1.65
N LEU A 97 -4.18 27.25 -2.33
CA LEU A 97 -4.52 25.96 -1.73
C LEU A 97 -3.28 25.15 -1.29
N ARG A 98 -2.09 25.46 -1.81
CA ARG A 98 -0.80 24.92 -1.33
C ARG A 98 -0.17 25.76 -0.22
N GLN A 99 -0.46 27.06 -0.17
CA GLN A 99 0.15 27.95 0.83
C GLN A 99 -0.30 27.63 2.26
N ILE A 100 -1.59 27.33 2.46
CA ILE A 100 -2.13 27.00 3.78
C ILE A 100 -1.49 25.72 4.37
N PRO A 101 -1.43 24.59 3.64
CA PRO A 101 -0.71 23.40 4.10
C PRO A 101 0.77 23.66 4.37
N ASN A 102 1.45 24.44 3.53
CA ASN A 102 2.85 24.77 3.71
C ASN A 102 3.08 25.60 4.99
N ALA A 103 2.16 26.53 5.30
CA ALA A 103 2.17 27.25 6.57
C ALA A 103 1.96 26.30 7.76
N ALA A 104 1.03 25.35 7.66
CA ALA A 104 0.82 24.33 8.67
C ALA A 104 2.08 23.48 8.92
N LYS A 105 2.73 23.01 7.86
CA LYS A 105 4.03 22.30 7.94
C LYS A 105 5.09 23.18 8.61
N LYS A 106 5.17 24.46 8.24
CA LYS A 106 6.14 25.39 8.82
C LYS A 106 5.90 25.57 10.32
N MET A 107 4.65 25.73 10.76
CA MET A 107 4.32 25.76 12.20
C MET A 107 4.75 24.49 12.91
N ALA A 108 4.40 23.32 12.35
CA ALA A 108 4.77 22.02 12.90
C ALA A 108 6.30 21.84 13.01
N SER A 109 7.09 22.29 12.02
CA SER A 109 8.56 22.21 12.06
C SER A 109 9.18 22.91 13.29
N GLN A 110 8.54 23.99 13.76
CA GLN A 110 9.03 24.74 14.93
C GLN A 110 8.89 23.96 16.24
N LEU A 111 8.07 22.90 16.26
CA LEU A 111 7.89 22.06 17.45
C LEU A 111 9.19 21.38 17.89
N ARG A 112 10.12 21.10 16.97
CA ARG A 112 11.45 20.57 17.31
C ARG A 112 12.19 21.52 18.24
N GLU A 113 12.31 22.79 17.84
CA GLU A 113 13.01 23.81 18.63
C GLU A 113 12.30 24.11 19.94
N LEU A 114 10.96 24.18 19.92
CA LEU A 114 10.17 24.37 21.14
C LEU A 114 10.33 23.20 22.11
N ARG A 115 10.33 21.95 21.64
CA ARG A 115 10.61 20.77 22.46
C ARG A 115 12.04 20.77 22.97
N ASN A 116 13.01 21.17 22.16
CA ASN A 116 14.41 21.27 22.58
C ASN A 116 14.60 22.35 23.65
N ARG A 117 13.79 23.41 23.66
CA ARG A 117 13.87 24.50 24.63
C ARG A 117 12.99 24.32 25.88
N PHE A 118 11.84 23.66 25.76
CA PHE A 118 10.82 23.62 26.82
C PHE A 118 10.32 22.21 27.16
N GLY A 119 10.57 21.21 26.31
CA GLY A 119 10.10 19.84 26.54
C GLY A 119 10.89 19.07 27.59
N THR A 120 10.41 17.85 27.88
CA THR A 120 10.93 16.90 28.89
C THR A 120 12.25 16.19 28.54
N GLY A 121 12.84 16.46 27.38
CA GLY A 121 14.03 15.75 26.90
C GLY A 121 15.34 16.08 27.64
N HIS A 122 16.23 15.09 27.73
CA HIS A 122 17.65 15.15 28.15
C HIS A 122 17.96 15.61 29.58
N GLY A 123 16.95 15.90 30.40
CA GLY A 123 17.14 16.40 31.77
C GLY A 123 17.71 17.83 31.74
N ARG A 124 17.00 18.78 32.35
CA ARG A 124 17.44 20.19 32.34
C ARG A 124 18.04 20.58 33.68
N PRO A 125 19.11 21.40 33.68
CA PRO A 125 19.67 21.96 34.90
C PRO A 125 18.75 23.03 35.51
N VAL A 126 17.75 23.52 34.76
CA VAL A 126 16.82 24.59 35.19
C VAL A 126 15.40 24.31 34.67
N VAL A 127 14.41 24.52 35.54
CA VAL A 127 12.99 24.53 35.16
C VAL A 127 12.70 25.83 34.40
N HIS A 128 12.33 25.70 33.12
CA HIS A 128 11.94 26.86 32.32
C HIS A 128 10.46 27.16 32.57
N GLU A 129 10.13 28.42 32.79
CA GLU A 129 8.72 28.84 32.82
C GLU A 129 8.16 28.75 31.39
N ILE A 130 7.15 27.91 31.22
CA ILE A 130 6.43 27.75 29.96
C ILE A 130 5.11 28.49 30.11
N THR A 131 4.88 29.53 29.32
CA THR A 131 3.63 30.30 29.38
C THR A 131 2.47 29.50 28.77
N ALA A 132 1.24 29.91 29.08
CA ALA A 132 0.06 29.36 28.44
C ALA A 132 0.11 29.54 26.91
N GLU A 133 0.58 30.69 26.42
CA GLU A 133 0.71 30.99 24.99
C GLU A 133 1.62 30.00 24.26
N VAL A 134 2.76 29.60 24.85
CA VAL A 134 3.66 28.59 24.25
C VAL A 134 2.95 27.24 24.13
N VAL A 135 2.22 26.84 25.17
CA VAL A 135 1.47 25.58 25.19
C VAL A 135 0.38 25.61 24.11
N GLU A 136 -0.37 26.70 24.03
CA GLU A 136 -1.42 26.88 23.02
C GLU A 136 -0.85 26.86 21.60
N ALA A 137 0.23 27.58 21.34
CA ALA A 137 0.91 27.58 20.05
C ALA A 137 1.38 26.18 19.62
N CYS A 138 1.92 25.38 20.55
CA CYS A 138 2.37 24.02 20.25
C CYS A 138 1.19 23.11 19.85
N VAL A 139 0.08 23.17 20.60
CA VAL A 139 -1.12 22.36 20.32
C VAL A 139 -1.72 22.76 18.97
N HIS A 140 -1.85 24.05 18.69
CA HIS A 140 -2.35 24.53 17.41
C HIS A 140 -1.45 24.13 16.24
N ALA A 141 -0.13 24.32 16.36
CA ALA A 141 0.83 23.94 15.33
C ALA A 141 0.75 22.43 14.99
N ALA A 142 0.61 21.58 16.01
CA ALA A 142 0.46 20.14 15.82
C ALA A 142 -0.87 19.79 15.16
N LEU A 143 -1.99 20.22 15.74
CA LEU A 143 -3.32 19.76 15.32
C LEU A 143 -3.73 20.29 13.94
N VAL A 144 -3.30 21.49 13.54
CA VAL A 144 -3.59 22.00 12.19
C VAL A 144 -2.96 21.09 11.13
N TRP A 145 -1.69 20.71 11.29
CA TRP A 145 -1.03 19.83 10.32
C TRP A 145 -1.56 18.40 10.40
N VAL A 146 -1.73 17.85 11.61
CA VAL A 146 -2.23 16.48 11.81
C VAL A 146 -3.62 16.28 11.21
N ARG A 147 -4.57 17.15 11.53
CA ARG A 147 -5.94 17.05 11.00
C ARG A 147 -5.94 17.21 9.48
N TRP A 148 -5.15 18.14 8.96
CA TRP A 148 -5.01 18.34 7.52
C TRP A 148 -4.44 17.10 6.82
N ALA A 149 -3.41 16.48 7.40
CA ALA A 149 -2.72 15.33 6.85
C ALA A 149 -3.65 14.10 6.84
N LEU A 150 -4.29 13.81 7.98
CA LEU A 150 -5.20 12.67 8.12
C LEU A 150 -6.45 12.80 7.23
N ALA A 151 -7.01 14.00 7.07
CA ALA A 151 -8.14 14.23 6.19
C ALA A 151 -7.85 13.91 4.71
N ARG A 152 -6.58 13.91 4.31
CA ARG A 152 -6.12 13.60 2.93
C ARG A 152 -5.45 12.25 2.81
N LEU A 153 -5.16 11.60 3.94
CA LEU A 153 -4.55 10.28 3.95
C LEU A 153 -5.43 9.28 3.20
N GLN A 154 -6.77 9.42 3.25
CA GLN A 154 -7.67 8.62 2.40
C GLN A 154 -7.25 8.66 0.92
N THR A 155 -7.05 9.86 0.36
CA THR A 155 -6.70 10.00 -1.05
C THR A 155 -5.30 9.45 -1.36
N VAL A 156 -4.35 9.60 -0.42
CA VAL A 156 -3.02 8.97 -0.53
C VAL A 156 -3.16 7.45 -0.58
N LEU A 157 -3.95 6.87 0.32
CA LEU A 157 -4.13 5.43 0.46
C LEU A 157 -4.90 4.81 -0.71
N LEU A 158 -5.75 5.59 -1.39
CA LEU A 158 -6.52 5.13 -2.56
C LEU A 158 -5.59 4.55 -3.63
N GLY A 159 -4.50 5.24 -3.91
CA GLY A 159 -3.52 4.86 -4.94
C GLY A 159 -2.21 4.29 -4.42
N ALA A 160 -2.11 4.02 -3.11
CA ALA A 160 -0.88 3.47 -2.54
C ALA A 160 -0.80 1.95 -2.81
N VAL A 161 0.28 1.52 -3.45
CA VAL A 161 0.50 0.11 -3.82
C VAL A 161 0.57 -0.79 -2.58
N GLU A 162 1.27 -0.37 -1.53
CA GLU A 162 1.50 -1.24 -0.36
C GLU A 162 0.21 -1.58 0.40
N PRO A 163 -0.65 -0.61 0.79
CA PRO A 163 -1.96 -0.91 1.34
C PRO A 163 -2.84 -1.72 0.39
N LEU A 164 -2.78 -1.46 -0.92
CA LEU A 164 -3.59 -2.21 -1.89
C LEU A 164 -3.17 -3.67 -1.99
N VAL A 165 -1.86 -3.95 -2.00
CA VAL A 165 -1.32 -5.32 -1.96
C VAL A 165 -1.72 -6.02 -0.68
N HIS A 166 -1.65 -5.35 0.48
CA HIS A 166 -2.12 -5.91 1.74
C HIS A 166 -3.62 -6.24 1.71
N ASP A 167 -4.46 -5.31 1.25
CA ASP A 167 -5.91 -5.52 1.16
C ASP A 167 -6.28 -6.60 0.14
N LEU A 168 -5.51 -6.77 -0.94
CA LEU A 168 -5.68 -7.89 -1.88
C LEU A 168 -5.45 -9.25 -1.21
N ARG A 169 -4.60 -9.33 -0.17
CA ARG A 169 -4.37 -10.57 0.57
C ARG A 169 -5.52 -10.88 1.52
N GLU A 170 -5.91 -9.90 2.35
CA GLU A 170 -6.76 -10.14 3.52
C GLU A 170 -8.14 -9.45 3.46
N GLY A 171 -8.27 -8.40 2.65
CA GLY A 171 -9.45 -7.54 2.61
C GLY A 171 -10.65 -8.11 1.86
N ILE A 172 -11.75 -7.34 1.90
CA ILE A 172 -12.99 -7.60 1.16
C ILE A 172 -13.19 -6.47 0.15
N PHE A 173 -13.46 -6.81 -1.10
CA PHE A 173 -13.72 -5.83 -2.16
C PHE A 173 -15.19 -5.88 -2.56
N SER A 174 -15.85 -4.72 -2.55
CA SER A 174 -17.13 -4.54 -3.23
C SER A 174 -16.90 -4.14 -4.68
N ARG A 175 -17.94 -4.26 -5.51
CA ARG A 175 -17.87 -3.95 -6.93
C ARG A 175 -17.40 -2.50 -7.14
N GLY A 176 -16.31 -2.32 -7.90
CA GLY A 176 -15.77 -1.01 -8.26
C GLY A 176 -14.74 -0.46 -7.28
N ASP A 177 -14.60 -1.03 -6.07
CA ASP A 177 -13.62 -0.59 -5.08
C ASP A 177 -12.20 -0.84 -5.59
N LEU A 178 -11.94 -2.04 -6.13
CA LEU A 178 -10.63 -2.37 -6.69
C LEU A 178 -10.33 -1.52 -7.91
N ALA A 179 -11.30 -1.35 -8.82
CA ALA A 179 -11.13 -0.51 -10.00
C ALA A 179 -10.72 0.92 -9.61
N ALA A 180 -11.41 1.55 -8.64
CA ALA A 180 -11.07 2.89 -8.18
C ALA A 180 -9.64 2.99 -7.62
N ARG A 181 -9.15 1.94 -6.94
CA ARG A 181 -7.80 1.90 -6.37
C ARG A 181 -6.71 1.66 -7.42
N LEU A 182 -6.94 0.72 -8.35
CA LEU A 182 -6.03 0.49 -9.48
C LEU A 182 -5.93 1.74 -10.36
N ASP A 183 -7.05 2.47 -10.52
CA ASP A 183 -7.10 3.74 -11.22
C ASP A 183 -6.26 4.82 -10.53
N ALA A 184 -6.44 5.00 -9.22
CA ALA A 184 -5.70 5.99 -8.45
C ALA A 184 -4.20 5.67 -8.32
N THR A 185 -3.81 4.40 -8.45
CA THR A 185 -2.42 3.95 -8.41
C THR A 185 -1.62 4.45 -9.61
N ASN A 186 -2.28 4.75 -10.73
CA ASN A 186 -1.64 5.13 -11.99
C ASN A 186 -0.49 4.16 -12.35
N ILE A 187 -0.84 2.87 -12.47
CA ILE A 187 0.10 1.75 -12.67
C ILE A 187 1.18 2.04 -13.73
N PRO A 188 0.88 2.68 -14.90
CA PRO A 188 1.91 3.02 -15.88
C PRO A 188 3.04 3.94 -15.39
N SER A 189 2.82 4.70 -14.33
CA SER A 189 3.84 5.59 -13.73
C SER A 189 4.70 4.92 -12.65
N LEU A 190 4.35 3.71 -12.23
CA LEU A 190 5.13 2.95 -11.26
C LEU A 190 6.39 2.37 -11.92
N GLU A 191 7.40 2.05 -11.11
CA GLU A 191 8.52 1.23 -11.58
C GLU A 191 8.07 -0.21 -11.86
N GLU A 192 8.67 -0.88 -12.85
CA GLU A 192 8.30 -2.24 -13.26
C GLU A 192 8.21 -3.25 -12.10
N PRO A 193 9.12 -3.27 -11.10
CA PRO A 193 9.00 -4.17 -9.96
C PRO A 193 7.73 -3.95 -9.14
N GLU A 194 7.25 -2.71 -9.02
CA GLU A 194 6.02 -2.39 -8.30
C GLU A 194 4.77 -2.74 -9.12
N GLN A 195 4.81 -2.51 -10.44
CA GLN A 195 3.78 -2.96 -11.37
C GLN A 195 3.60 -4.48 -11.27
N ARG A 196 4.70 -5.24 -11.32
CA ARG A 196 4.70 -6.71 -11.20
C ARG A 196 4.21 -7.15 -9.81
N ARG A 197 4.69 -6.52 -8.72
CA ARG A 197 4.24 -6.84 -7.35
C ARG A 197 2.73 -6.70 -7.20
N LEU A 198 2.15 -5.61 -7.72
CA LEU A 198 0.71 -5.40 -7.69
C LEU A 198 -0.03 -6.44 -8.55
N GLY A 199 0.48 -6.74 -9.74
CA GLY A 199 -0.06 -7.78 -10.61
C GLY A 199 -0.11 -9.14 -9.92
N VAL A 200 0.97 -9.56 -9.26
CA VAL A 200 1.03 -10.81 -8.47
C VAL A 200 -0.07 -10.86 -7.42
N ALA A 201 -0.26 -9.79 -6.65
CA ALA A 201 -1.31 -9.74 -5.63
C ALA A 201 -2.71 -9.86 -6.23
N VAL A 202 -2.98 -9.22 -7.37
CA VAL A 202 -4.26 -9.33 -8.09
C VAL A 202 -4.48 -10.75 -8.63
N GLY A 203 -3.46 -11.37 -9.21
CA GLY A 203 -3.50 -12.74 -9.70
C GLY A 203 -3.80 -13.74 -8.59
N GLN A 204 -3.06 -13.65 -7.47
CA GLN A 204 -3.24 -14.47 -6.28
C GLN A 204 -4.66 -14.37 -5.72
N ARG A 205 -5.16 -13.15 -5.58
CA ARG A 205 -6.51 -12.94 -5.05
C ARG A 205 -7.61 -13.42 -6.01
N SER A 206 -7.38 -13.29 -7.31
CA SER A 206 -8.31 -13.82 -8.33
C SER A 206 -8.35 -15.34 -8.32
N ALA A 207 -7.20 -15.99 -8.17
CA ALA A 207 -7.09 -17.46 -8.06
C ALA A 207 -7.83 -18.02 -6.83
N ARG A 208 -7.99 -17.22 -5.76
CA ARG A 208 -8.84 -17.56 -4.59
C ARG A 208 -10.34 -17.33 -4.83
N GLU A 209 -10.78 -17.42 -6.08
CA GLU A 209 -12.19 -17.30 -6.52
C GLU A 209 -12.90 -15.98 -6.19
N THR A 210 -12.15 -14.87 -6.07
CA THR A 210 -12.79 -13.57 -5.84
C THR A 210 -13.29 -12.96 -7.15
N PHE A 211 -14.57 -13.18 -7.46
CA PHE A 211 -15.22 -12.74 -8.71
C PHE A 211 -15.02 -11.24 -9.02
N VAL A 212 -15.10 -10.37 -8.02
CA VAL A 212 -14.93 -8.91 -8.18
C VAL A 212 -13.51 -8.56 -8.64
N VAL A 213 -12.50 -9.16 -8.01
CA VAL A 213 -11.08 -8.89 -8.32
C VAL A 213 -10.74 -9.34 -9.73
N ARG A 214 -11.30 -10.47 -10.18
CA ARG A 214 -11.15 -10.91 -11.57
C ARG A 214 -11.73 -9.90 -12.57
N ILE A 215 -12.88 -9.30 -12.28
CA ILE A 215 -13.47 -8.29 -13.17
C ILE A 215 -12.58 -7.05 -13.21
N ASP A 216 -12.31 -6.48 -12.03
CA ASP A 216 -11.69 -5.16 -11.91
C ASP A 216 -10.18 -5.19 -12.22
N GLY A 217 -9.49 -6.31 -12.02
CA GLY A 217 -8.03 -6.42 -12.13
C GLY A 217 -7.51 -7.29 -13.29
N ILE A 218 -8.33 -8.19 -13.84
CA ILE A 218 -7.93 -9.11 -14.93
C ILE A 218 -8.71 -8.82 -16.21
N ARG A 219 -10.05 -8.88 -16.18
CA ARG A 219 -10.88 -8.64 -17.37
C ARG A 219 -10.76 -7.21 -17.87
N ALA A 220 -10.67 -6.24 -16.95
CA ALA A 220 -10.37 -4.86 -17.29
C ALA A 220 -9.04 -4.70 -18.06
N CYS A 221 -8.08 -5.63 -17.90
CA CYS A 221 -6.86 -5.66 -18.71
C CYS A 221 -7.11 -6.09 -20.14
N ALA A 222 -7.95 -7.11 -20.35
CA ALA A 222 -8.33 -7.56 -21.68
C ALA A 222 -9.16 -6.51 -22.42
N ASP A 223 -10.04 -5.79 -21.70
CA ASP A 223 -10.90 -4.77 -22.29
C ASP A 223 -10.13 -3.50 -22.71
N ASN A 224 -9.06 -3.13 -21.97
CA ASN A 224 -8.29 -1.91 -22.21
C ASN A 224 -6.77 -2.13 -22.06
N PRO A 225 -6.12 -2.94 -22.91
CA PRO A 225 -4.74 -3.41 -22.68
C PRO A 225 -3.70 -2.30 -22.63
N GLU A 226 -3.91 -1.18 -23.33
CA GLU A 226 -3.02 -0.02 -23.33
C GLU A 226 -2.87 0.64 -21.95
N ARG A 227 -3.88 0.49 -21.09
CA ARG A 227 -3.89 1.02 -19.71
C ARG A 227 -2.95 0.25 -18.79
N TRP A 228 -2.64 -1.00 -19.12
CA TRP A 228 -1.95 -1.93 -18.24
C TRP A 228 -0.55 -2.21 -18.81
N PRO A 229 0.52 -1.96 -18.06
CA PRO A 229 1.86 -2.32 -18.50
C PRO A 229 2.09 -3.83 -18.55
N ASP A 230 3.07 -4.27 -19.34
CA ASP A 230 3.46 -5.69 -19.43
C ASP A 230 3.92 -6.26 -18.10
N ALA A 231 4.70 -5.51 -17.30
CA ALA A 231 5.17 -5.99 -16.00
C ALA A 231 4.01 -6.30 -15.04
N TYR A 232 2.93 -5.50 -15.05
CA TYR A 232 1.72 -5.81 -14.30
C TYR A 232 1.05 -7.10 -14.79
N ARG A 233 0.85 -7.23 -16.11
CA ARG A 233 0.25 -8.43 -16.72
C ARG A 233 1.05 -9.70 -16.42
N GLN A 234 2.37 -9.63 -16.53
CA GLN A 234 3.28 -10.70 -16.14
C GLN A 234 3.10 -11.08 -14.67
N GLY A 235 3.01 -10.10 -13.78
CA GLY A 235 2.72 -10.33 -12.37
C GLY A 235 1.39 -11.04 -12.16
N VAL A 236 0.32 -10.63 -12.86
CA VAL A 236 -0.99 -11.31 -12.80
C VAL A 236 -0.87 -12.78 -13.16
N VAL A 237 -0.19 -13.09 -14.27
CA VAL A 237 0.04 -14.48 -14.71
C VAL A 237 0.81 -15.27 -13.64
N GLU A 238 1.85 -14.70 -13.06
CA GLU A 238 2.61 -15.33 -11.97
C GLU A 238 1.72 -15.62 -10.75
N GLY A 239 0.94 -14.64 -10.30
CA GLY A 239 0.05 -14.78 -9.15
C GLY A 239 -1.10 -15.76 -9.34
N LEU A 240 -1.50 -16.05 -10.59
CA LEU A 240 -2.53 -17.06 -10.88
C LEU A 240 -2.04 -18.50 -10.66
N PHE A 241 -0.74 -18.73 -10.57
CA PHE A 241 -0.12 -20.05 -10.43
C PHE A 241 0.76 -20.21 -9.18
N LEU A 242 0.98 -19.14 -8.41
CA LEU A 242 1.78 -19.14 -7.19
C LEU A 242 1.01 -18.52 -6.03
N ASN A 243 0.97 -19.19 -4.88
CA ASN A 243 0.46 -18.59 -3.65
C ASN A 243 1.49 -17.65 -2.99
N GLU A 244 1.10 -17.03 -1.87
CA GLU A 244 1.95 -16.08 -1.13
C GLU A 244 3.25 -16.70 -0.59
N ASP A 245 3.25 -18.01 -0.34
CA ASP A 245 4.42 -18.77 0.10
C ASP A 245 5.34 -19.19 -1.07
N GLY A 246 5.00 -18.79 -2.30
CA GLY A 246 5.73 -19.16 -3.51
C GLY A 246 5.54 -20.62 -3.92
N GLN A 247 4.51 -21.30 -3.42
CA GLN A 247 4.15 -22.65 -3.83
C GLN A 247 3.27 -22.62 -5.07
N VAL A 248 3.36 -23.65 -5.89
CA VAL A 248 2.43 -23.86 -7.01
C VAL A 248 1.02 -24.02 -6.46
N GLU A 249 0.14 -23.09 -6.84
CA GLU A 249 -1.28 -23.09 -6.52
C GLU A 249 -2.07 -22.48 -7.68
N ALA A 250 -3.07 -23.21 -8.17
CA ALA A 250 -3.93 -22.77 -9.25
C ALA A 250 -5.33 -23.36 -9.09
N ARG A 251 -6.34 -22.75 -9.71
CA ARG A 251 -7.71 -23.26 -9.78
C ARG A 251 -8.09 -23.60 -11.22
N PRO A 252 -8.65 -24.79 -11.50
CA PRO A 252 -8.95 -25.23 -12.87
C PRO A 252 -9.84 -24.25 -13.65
N SER A 253 -10.85 -23.68 -13.00
CA SER A 253 -11.86 -22.80 -13.62
C SER A 253 -11.45 -21.34 -13.73
N ILE A 254 -10.28 -20.95 -13.21
CA ILE A 254 -9.87 -19.54 -13.10
C ILE A 254 -8.47 -19.33 -13.65
N SER A 255 -7.46 -20.04 -13.13
CA SER A 255 -6.06 -19.71 -13.37
C SER A 255 -5.70 -19.73 -14.85
N SER A 256 -6.06 -20.82 -15.55
CA SER A 256 -5.76 -20.98 -16.98
C SER A 256 -6.49 -19.96 -17.86
N ASP A 257 -7.81 -19.82 -17.67
CA ASP A 257 -8.64 -18.89 -18.46
C ASP A 257 -8.17 -17.43 -18.30
N CYS A 258 -7.95 -17.00 -17.05
CA CYS A 258 -7.47 -15.66 -16.74
C CYS A 258 -6.05 -15.41 -17.28
N ALA A 259 -5.15 -16.38 -17.17
CA ALA A 259 -3.79 -16.23 -17.69
C ALA A 259 -3.80 -16.05 -19.21
N VAL A 260 -4.63 -16.82 -19.93
CA VAL A 260 -4.78 -16.66 -21.38
C VAL A 260 -5.40 -15.32 -21.76
N GLU A 261 -6.43 -14.85 -21.04
CA GLU A 261 -7.02 -13.52 -21.24
C GLU A 261 -5.94 -12.41 -21.18
N VAL A 262 -5.03 -12.49 -20.20
CA VAL A 262 -3.96 -11.52 -20.01
C VAL A 262 -2.86 -11.65 -21.07
N LEU A 263 -2.42 -12.88 -21.37
CA LEU A 263 -1.30 -13.16 -22.27
C LEU A 263 -1.60 -12.78 -23.72
N ARG A 264 -2.86 -12.79 -24.16
CA ARG A 264 -3.24 -12.35 -25.53
C ARG A 264 -2.84 -10.91 -25.84
N HIS A 265 -2.72 -10.07 -24.82
CA HIS A 265 -2.41 -8.66 -24.96
C HIS A 265 -1.01 -8.30 -24.45
N HIS A 266 -0.21 -9.31 -24.07
CA HIS A 266 1.17 -9.11 -23.65
C HIS A 266 2.10 -9.02 -24.86
N SER A 267 3.13 -8.16 -24.81
CA SER A 267 4.05 -7.98 -25.94
C SER A 267 4.98 -9.18 -26.19
N ALA A 268 5.37 -9.87 -25.12
CA ALA A 268 6.28 -11.04 -25.15
C ALA A 268 5.75 -12.22 -24.29
N PRO A 269 4.62 -12.85 -24.65
CA PRO A 269 4.00 -13.91 -23.84
C PRO A 269 4.90 -15.14 -23.67
N GLU A 270 5.77 -15.44 -24.63
CA GLU A 270 6.72 -16.55 -24.55
C GLU A 270 7.78 -16.36 -23.45
N GLN A 271 8.21 -15.12 -23.20
CA GLN A 271 9.17 -14.81 -22.15
C GLN A 271 8.51 -14.98 -20.78
N VAL A 272 7.29 -14.44 -20.61
CA VAL A 272 6.49 -14.59 -19.38
C VAL A 272 6.29 -16.06 -19.03
N LEU A 273 5.92 -16.88 -20.01
CA LEU A 273 5.69 -18.30 -19.78
C LEU A 273 6.98 -19.09 -19.52
N THR A 274 8.09 -18.70 -20.15
CA THR A 274 9.40 -19.32 -19.87
C THR A 274 9.86 -19.00 -18.44
N GLU A 275 9.68 -17.76 -17.97
CA GLU A 275 9.94 -17.39 -16.58
C GLU A 275 9.03 -18.15 -15.61
N LEU A 276 7.73 -18.22 -15.91
CA LEU A 276 6.79 -18.98 -15.11
C LEU A 276 7.19 -20.46 -15.03
N GLN A 277 7.56 -21.08 -16.15
CA GLN A 277 8.05 -22.45 -16.18
C GLN A 277 9.24 -22.67 -15.24
N ASN A 278 10.22 -21.75 -15.26
CA ASN A 278 11.39 -21.83 -14.38
C ASN A 278 11.01 -21.75 -12.91
N VAL A 279 10.13 -20.82 -12.54
CA VAL A 279 9.68 -20.65 -11.15
C VAL A 279 8.89 -21.87 -10.70
N LEU A 280 7.88 -22.28 -11.48
CA LEU A 280 7.05 -23.45 -11.17
C LEU A 280 7.89 -24.72 -11.07
N GLY A 281 8.90 -24.90 -11.92
CA GLY A 281 9.79 -26.07 -11.90
C GLY A 281 10.55 -26.27 -10.58
N SER A 282 10.83 -25.19 -9.85
CA SER A 282 11.53 -25.21 -8.56
C SER A 282 10.61 -25.10 -7.33
N ALA A 283 9.41 -24.54 -7.50
CA ALA A 283 8.44 -24.33 -6.42
C ALA A 283 7.84 -25.65 -5.90
N SER A 284 7.63 -25.76 -4.59
CA SER A 284 6.86 -26.86 -4.00
C SER A 284 5.36 -26.73 -4.34
N TRP A 285 4.59 -27.81 -4.23
CA TRP A 285 3.15 -27.78 -4.52
C TRP A 285 2.36 -27.51 -3.25
N SER A 286 1.40 -26.58 -3.31
CA SER A 286 0.47 -26.39 -2.19
C SER A 286 -0.39 -27.64 -2.00
N VAL A 287 -0.94 -27.81 -0.79
CA VAL A 287 -1.83 -28.95 -0.49
C VAL A 287 -3.03 -28.98 -1.43
N ILE A 288 -3.55 -27.80 -1.80
CA ILE A 288 -4.69 -27.68 -2.70
C ILE A 288 -4.29 -28.11 -4.11
N PHE A 289 -3.15 -27.64 -4.61
CA PHE A 289 -2.68 -28.01 -5.94
C PHE A 289 -2.38 -29.51 -6.06
N GLN A 290 -1.84 -30.15 -5.01
CA GLN A 290 -1.63 -31.61 -5.00
C GLN A 290 -2.92 -32.39 -5.28
N GLN A 291 -4.07 -31.88 -4.83
CA GLN A 291 -5.38 -32.50 -5.03
C GLN A 291 -5.97 -32.13 -6.40
N GLU A 292 -5.81 -30.87 -6.83
CA GLU A 292 -6.48 -30.34 -8.02
C GLU A 292 -5.65 -30.39 -9.31
N HIS A 293 -4.35 -30.73 -9.25
CA HIS A 293 -3.45 -30.68 -10.40
C HIS A 293 -3.98 -31.41 -11.66
N PRO A 294 -4.69 -32.56 -11.61
CA PRO A 294 -5.18 -33.20 -12.84
C PRO A 294 -6.22 -32.33 -13.54
N ALA A 295 -7.10 -31.68 -12.76
CA ALA A 295 -8.12 -30.78 -13.27
C ALA A 295 -7.49 -29.46 -13.79
N VAL A 296 -6.49 -28.91 -13.08
CA VAL A 296 -5.77 -27.72 -13.55
C VAL A 296 -5.07 -28.00 -14.87
N ILE A 297 -4.34 -29.12 -14.98
CA ILE A 297 -3.62 -29.51 -16.19
C ILE A 297 -4.60 -29.73 -17.36
N THR A 298 -5.76 -30.34 -17.10
CA THR A 298 -6.82 -30.48 -18.11
C THR A 298 -7.29 -29.11 -18.60
N ALA A 299 -7.61 -28.19 -17.69
CA ALA A 299 -8.01 -26.83 -18.05
C ALA A 299 -6.91 -26.06 -18.81
N MET A 300 -5.64 -26.22 -18.42
CA MET A 300 -4.51 -25.64 -19.15
C MET A 300 -4.45 -26.14 -20.60
N ARG A 301 -4.74 -27.42 -20.87
CA ARG A 301 -4.77 -27.96 -22.23
C ARG A 301 -5.92 -27.40 -23.06
N GLU A 302 -7.10 -27.29 -22.46
CA GLU A 302 -8.29 -26.74 -23.13
C GLU A 302 -8.08 -25.29 -23.57
N GLU A 303 -7.28 -24.53 -22.82
CA GLU A 303 -6.94 -23.14 -23.10
C GLU A 303 -5.81 -22.95 -24.13
N LEU A 304 -5.08 -24.01 -24.51
CA LEU A 304 -3.95 -23.94 -25.44
C LEU A 304 -4.29 -23.25 -26.77
N PRO A 305 -5.43 -23.52 -27.45
CA PRO A 305 -5.77 -22.88 -28.72
C PRO A 305 -6.08 -21.38 -28.60
N ARG A 306 -6.31 -20.88 -27.39
CA ARG A 306 -6.65 -19.48 -27.11
C ARG A 306 -5.40 -18.62 -26.85
N LEU A 307 -4.22 -19.22 -26.76
CA LEU A 307 -2.94 -18.52 -26.58
C LEU A 307 -2.37 -17.98 -27.90
N PRO A 308 -1.61 -16.87 -27.87
CA PRO A 308 -0.75 -16.48 -28.99
C PRO A 308 0.20 -17.60 -29.40
N ASP A 309 0.50 -17.72 -30.70
CA ASP A 309 1.35 -18.79 -31.24
C ASP A 309 2.70 -18.90 -30.54
N SER A 310 3.34 -17.77 -30.20
CA SER A 310 4.63 -17.76 -29.48
C SER A 310 4.53 -18.35 -28.06
N GLY A 311 3.36 -18.26 -27.42
CA GLY A 311 3.13 -18.77 -26.06
C GLY A 311 2.73 -20.25 -25.98
N GLN A 312 2.27 -20.86 -27.08
CA GLN A 312 1.76 -22.25 -27.05
C GLN A 312 2.83 -23.28 -26.66
N GLN A 313 4.05 -23.14 -27.16
CA GLN A 313 5.13 -24.08 -26.84
C GLN A 313 5.59 -23.97 -25.37
N PRO A 314 5.91 -22.78 -24.83
CA PRO A 314 6.19 -22.62 -23.40
C PRO A 314 5.06 -23.13 -22.49
N TRP A 315 3.79 -22.87 -22.84
CA TRP A 315 2.65 -23.37 -22.08
C TRP A 315 2.58 -24.90 -22.05
N THR A 316 2.82 -25.54 -23.20
CA THR A 316 2.90 -26.99 -23.33
C THR A 316 4.03 -27.57 -22.48
N ASN A 317 5.18 -26.88 -22.42
CA ASN A 317 6.31 -27.29 -21.58
C ASN A 317 5.93 -27.25 -20.09
N ILE A 318 5.25 -26.19 -19.63
CA ILE A 318 4.75 -26.09 -18.25
C ILE A 318 3.84 -27.27 -17.92
N ILE A 319 2.88 -27.58 -18.79
CA ILE A 319 1.96 -28.71 -18.61
C ILE A 319 2.75 -30.01 -18.43
N ASN A 320 3.71 -30.29 -19.33
CA ASN A 320 4.51 -31.51 -19.30
C ASN A 320 5.37 -31.61 -18.03
N ASP A 321 5.94 -30.50 -17.57
CA ASP A 321 6.75 -30.44 -16.35
C ASP A 321 5.91 -30.73 -15.10
N LEU A 322 4.70 -30.14 -15.02
CA LEU A 322 3.77 -30.39 -13.92
C LEU A 322 3.30 -31.86 -13.90
N GLU A 323 3.00 -32.45 -15.06
CA GLU A 323 2.63 -33.86 -15.16
C GLU A 323 3.78 -34.81 -14.80
N ALA A 324 4.99 -34.50 -15.26
CA ALA A 324 6.17 -35.30 -14.93
C ALA A 324 6.40 -35.32 -13.42
N ARG A 325 6.21 -34.17 -12.74
CA ARG A 325 6.36 -34.05 -11.29
C ARG A 325 5.25 -34.76 -10.51
N ALA A 326 4.00 -34.80 -11.03
CA ALA A 326 2.90 -35.53 -10.41
C ALA A 326 3.23 -37.01 -10.14
N ARG A 327 4.00 -37.63 -11.04
CA ARG A 327 4.37 -39.06 -10.97
C ARG A 327 5.29 -39.41 -9.80
N PHE A 328 5.97 -38.42 -9.22
CA PHE A 328 6.93 -38.64 -8.13
C PHE A 328 6.36 -38.33 -6.74
N GLY A 329 5.05 -38.01 -6.64
CA GLY A 329 4.40 -37.57 -5.41
C GLY A 329 4.90 -36.20 -4.92
N PRO A 330 4.22 -35.57 -3.94
CA PRO A 330 4.73 -34.34 -3.34
C PRO A 330 6.09 -34.62 -2.71
N ARG A 331 7.13 -33.95 -3.20
CA ARG A 331 8.43 -33.84 -2.53
C ARG A 331 8.39 -32.73 -1.50
#